data_AF-A0A816EJA9-F1
#
_entry.id   AF-A0A816EJA9-F1
#
_cell.length_a   1.000
_cell.length_b   1.000
_cell.length_c   1.000
_cell.angle_alpha   90.00
_cell.angle_beta   90.00
_cell.angle_gamma   90.00
#
_symmetry.space_group_name_H-M   'P 1'
#
loop_
_entity.id
_entity.type
_entity.pdbx_description
1 polymer ?
#
loop_
_entity_poly.entity_id
_entity_poly.type
_entity_poly.pdbx_seq_one_letter_code
_entity_poly.pdbx_strand_id
1 'polypeptide(L)'
;NFQPLPYIPYFVNKTTTEPTLQQLIQAATSSSEFIMDTESTSNFNAQNEPKNPREKLSADQLRQIHNRSCTIKQRRRYYKNELIFENIDYRFSIKQIKMILKEEKIPIYIVNTTTTTENTRKLFVAVRNAKLLKTYEQQTQHLFTKIHYEQLKANRRLLRDAQH
;
A
#
# COMPACT_ATOMS: atom_id res chain seq x y z
N ASN A 1 26.40 -54.60 -39.35
CA ASN A 1 25.44 -53.67 -39.99
C ASN A 1 24.05 -53.90 -39.44
N PHE A 2 23.67 -53.19 -38.38
CA PHE A 2 22.30 -53.18 -37.86
C PHE A 2 21.59 -51.95 -38.44
N GLN A 3 20.51 -52.15 -39.19
CA GLN A 3 19.60 -51.07 -39.56
C GLN A 3 18.58 -50.89 -38.43
N PRO A 4 18.37 -49.66 -37.92
CA PRO A 4 17.32 -49.42 -36.93
C PRO A 4 15.94 -49.55 -37.58
N LEU A 5 15.00 -50.14 -36.83
CA LEU A 5 13.60 -50.27 -37.24
C LEU A 5 12.95 -48.88 -37.43
N PRO A 6 12.00 -48.74 -38.37
CA PRO A 6 11.33 -47.46 -38.61
C PRO A 6 10.52 -47.02 -37.38
N TYR A 7 10.63 -45.74 -37.05
CA TYR A 7 9.86 -45.10 -35.99
C TYR A 7 8.37 -45.11 -36.35
N ILE A 8 7.56 -45.78 -35.52
CA ILE A 8 6.09 -45.71 -35.58
C ILE A 8 5.64 -44.69 -34.53
N PRO A 9 5.10 -43.52 -34.91
CA PRO A 9 4.54 -42.59 -33.94
C PRO A 9 3.27 -43.19 -33.33
N TYR A 10 3.30 -43.46 -32.02
CA TYR A 10 2.09 -43.74 -31.25
C TYR A 10 1.25 -42.45 -31.18
N PHE A 11 0.23 -42.36 -32.01
CA PHE A 11 -0.80 -41.32 -31.84
C PHE A 11 -1.64 -41.68 -30.61
N VAL A 12 -1.30 -41.13 -29.45
CA VAL A 12 -2.21 -41.10 -28.31
C VAL A 12 -3.31 -40.10 -28.64
N ASN A 13 -4.46 -40.62 -29.09
CA ASN A 13 -5.62 -39.80 -29.38
C ASN A 13 -6.15 -39.26 -28.04
N LYS A 14 -5.84 -37.99 -27.73
CA LYS A 14 -6.24 -37.33 -26.47
C LYS A 14 -7.76 -37.28 -26.27
N THR A 15 -8.52 -37.38 -27.36
CA THR A 15 -9.99 -37.29 -27.34
C THR A 15 -10.69 -38.58 -26.90
N THR A 16 -10.02 -39.74 -26.98
CA THR A 16 -10.57 -41.02 -26.52
C THR A 16 -10.00 -41.48 -25.19
N THR A 17 -8.85 -40.96 -24.77
CA THR A 17 -8.17 -41.39 -23.54
C THR A 17 -8.81 -40.89 -22.26
N GLU A 18 -9.30 -39.64 -22.24
CA GLU A 18 -10.01 -39.08 -21.08
C GLU A 18 -11.31 -39.81 -20.72
N PRO A 19 -12.25 -40.08 -21.65
CA PRO A 19 -13.48 -40.78 -21.30
C PRO A 19 -13.22 -42.23 -20.86
N THR A 20 -12.23 -42.92 -21.45
CA THR A 20 -11.86 -44.28 -21.03
C THR A 20 -11.20 -44.28 -19.65
N LEU A 21 -10.38 -43.29 -19.32
CA LEU A 21 -9.81 -43.11 -17.98
C LEU A 21 -10.89 -42.84 -16.93
N GLN A 22 -11.87 -41.99 -17.25
CA GLN A 22 -12.99 -41.71 -16.34
C GLN A 22 -13.84 -42.97 -16.10
N GLN A 23 -14.12 -43.76 -17.14
CA GLN A 23 -14.83 -45.03 -16.99
C GLN A 23 -14.05 -46.04 -16.15
N LEU A 24 -12.73 -46.13 -16.29
CA LEU A 24 -11.88 -47.00 -15.48
C LEU A 24 -11.85 -46.56 -14.00
N ILE A 25 -11.75 -45.25 -13.73
CA ILE A 25 -11.81 -44.71 -12.37
C ILE A 25 -13.17 -45.01 -11.74
N GLN A 26 -14.26 -44.82 -12.49
CA GLN A 26 -15.62 -45.05 -12.00
C GLN A 26 -15.87 -46.54 -11.69
N ALA A 27 -15.40 -47.44 -12.56
CA ALA A 27 -15.44 -48.87 -12.34
C ALA A 27 -14.62 -49.29 -11.10
N ALA A 28 -13.42 -48.72 -10.93
CA ALA A 28 -12.56 -48.98 -9.76
C ALA A 28 -13.14 -48.45 -8.45
N THR A 29 -13.90 -47.34 -8.48
CA THR A 29 -14.60 -46.82 -7.27
C THR A 29 -15.87 -47.58 -6.92
N SER A 30 -16.44 -48.34 -7.84
CA SER A 30 -17.65 -49.15 -7.62
C SER A 30 -17.36 -50.57 -7.12
N SER A 31 -16.10 -51.03 -7.14
CA SER A 31 -15.74 -52.33 -6.57
C SER A 31 -15.60 -52.20 -5.05
N SER A 32 -16.24 -53.11 -4.32
CA SER A 32 -16.27 -53.14 -2.84
C SER A 32 -14.91 -53.43 -2.18
N GLU A 33 -13.85 -53.59 -2.98
CA GLU A 33 -12.48 -53.87 -2.51
C GLU A 33 -11.59 -52.62 -2.47
N PHE A 34 -12.04 -51.46 -2.95
CA PHE A 34 -11.26 -50.22 -2.94
C PHE A 34 -11.79 -49.22 -1.90
N ILE A 35 -11.35 -49.37 -0.66
CA ILE A 35 -11.53 -48.32 0.36
C ILE A 35 -10.47 -47.25 0.08
N MET A 36 -10.86 -46.13 -0.53
CA MET A 36 -9.99 -44.95 -0.55
C MET A 36 -9.83 -44.44 0.89
N ASP A 37 -8.62 -44.56 1.42
CA ASP A 37 -8.26 -44.01 2.72
C ASP A 37 -8.23 -42.46 2.63
N THR A 38 -9.35 -41.86 3.00
CA THR A 38 -9.55 -40.40 2.96
C THR A 38 -8.81 -39.67 4.07
N GLU A 39 -8.39 -40.37 5.13
CA GLU A 39 -7.62 -39.78 6.22
C GLU A 39 -6.19 -39.44 5.74
N SER A 40 -5.58 -40.34 4.96
CA SER A 40 -4.23 -40.16 4.40
C SER A 40 -4.14 -38.98 3.41
N THR A 41 -5.19 -38.71 2.62
CA THR A 41 -5.21 -37.58 1.67
C THR A 41 -5.41 -36.22 2.33
N SER A 42 -6.19 -36.15 3.41
CA SER A 42 -6.37 -34.90 4.17
C SER A 42 -5.06 -34.43 4.85
N ASN A 43 -4.26 -35.37 5.36
CA ASN A 43 -2.97 -35.09 6.00
C ASN A 43 -1.89 -34.62 5.01
N PHE A 44 -1.93 -35.07 3.75
CA PHE A 44 -0.98 -34.65 2.72
C PHE A 44 -1.18 -33.17 2.33
N ASN A 45 -2.43 -32.69 2.29
CA ASN A 45 -2.73 -31.29 2.00
C ASN A 45 -2.36 -30.36 3.16
N ALA A 46 -2.52 -30.81 4.41
CA ALA A 46 -2.14 -30.03 5.59
C ALA A 46 -0.63 -29.86 5.75
N GLN A 47 0.18 -30.86 5.33
CA GLN A 47 1.64 -30.79 5.40
C GLN A 47 2.28 -29.99 4.26
N ASN A 48 1.59 -29.85 3.13
CA ASN A 48 2.05 -29.08 1.96
C ASN A 48 1.51 -27.64 1.91
N GLU A 49 0.73 -27.22 2.91
CA GLU A 49 0.42 -25.80 3.04
C GLU A 49 1.71 -25.00 3.32
N PRO A 50 1.99 -23.93 2.55
CA PRO A 50 3.14 -23.10 2.82
C PRO A 50 3.08 -22.56 4.25
N LYS A 51 4.13 -22.87 5.03
CA LYS A 51 4.28 -22.44 6.43
C LYS A 51 4.28 -20.91 6.57
N ASN A 52 4.61 -20.19 5.50
CA ASN A 52 4.54 -18.75 5.44
C ASN A 52 3.28 -18.31 4.66
N PRO A 53 2.32 -17.61 5.30
CA PRO A 53 1.13 -17.09 4.63
C PRO A 53 1.44 -16.21 3.41
N ARG A 54 2.66 -15.66 3.33
CA ARG A 54 3.11 -14.83 2.20
C ARG A 54 3.47 -15.63 0.95
N GLU A 55 3.73 -16.92 1.05
CA GLU A 55 4.02 -17.79 -0.10
C GLU A 55 2.76 -18.08 -0.94
N LYS A 56 1.56 -17.87 -0.35
CA LYS A 56 0.28 -17.95 -1.07
C LYS A 56 -0.08 -16.67 -1.84
N LEU A 57 0.70 -15.59 -1.69
CA LEU A 57 0.39 -14.28 -2.28
C LEU A 57 0.96 -14.14 -3.69
N SER A 58 0.21 -13.46 -4.55
CA SER A 58 0.71 -13.09 -5.88
C SER A 58 1.86 -12.09 -5.80
N ALA A 59 2.66 -12.00 -6.86
CA ALA A 59 3.76 -11.03 -6.95
C ALA A 59 3.29 -9.58 -6.72
N ASP A 60 2.10 -9.22 -7.21
CA ASP A 60 1.51 -7.90 -7.02
C ASP A 60 1.12 -7.63 -5.56
N GLN A 61 0.54 -8.63 -4.88
CA GLN A 61 0.22 -8.53 -3.47
C GLN A 61 1.50 -8.36 -2.63
N LEU A 62 2.55 -9.12 -2.95
CA LEU A 62 3.86 -8.98 -2.31
C LEU A 62 4.45 -7.59 -2.56
N ARG A 63 4.33 -7.06 -3.77
CA ARG A 63 4.77 -5.70 -4.14
C ARG A 63 4.04 -4.63 -3.35
N GLN A 64 2.72 -4.74 -3.19
CA GLN A 64 1.91 -3.82 -2.39
C GLN A 64 2.34 -3.83 -0.91
N ILE A 65 2.55 -5.02 -0.33
CA ILE A 65 3.03 -5.17 1.05
C ILE A 65 4.43 -4.56 1.21
N HIS A 66 5.33 -4.82 0.26
CA HIS A 66 6.68 -4.25 0.27
C HIS A 66 6.64 -2.72 0.21
N ASN A 67 5.90 -2.15 -0.75
CA ASN A 67 5.76 -0.71 -0.91
C ASN A 67 5.17 -0.06 0.35
N ARG A 68 4.11 -0.65 0.92
CA ARG A 68 3.53 -0.20 2.20
C ARG A 68 4.57 -0.22 3.32
N SER A 69 5.38 -1.27 3.40
CA SER A 69 6.45 -1.41 4.40
C SER A 69 7.52 -0.32 4.24
N CYS A 70 7.92 -0.04 3.00
CA CYS A 70 8.86 1.03 2.66
C CYS A 70 8.30 2.42 3.05
N THR A 71 7.02 2.69 2.74
CA THR A 71 6.33 3.92 3.14
C THR A 71 6.28 4.07 4.67
N ILE A 72 5.95 3.01 5.40
CA ILE A 72 5.93 3.03 6.87
C ILE A 72 7.33 3.32 7.42
N LYS A 73 8.38 2.68 6.88
CA LYS A 73 9.77 2.93 7.29
C LYS A 73 10.18 4.39 7.04
N GLN A 74 9.87 4.93 5.86
CA GLN A 74 10.14 6.33 5.54
C GLN A 74 9.41 7.28 6.48
N ARG A 75 8.12 7.02 6.76
CA ARG A 75 7.33 7.85 7.67
C ARG A 75 7.88 7.85 9.09
N ARG A 76 8.26 6.69 9.62
CA ARG A 76 8.93 6.57 10.93
C ARG A 76 10.26 7.32 11.00
N ARG A 77 11.04 7.33 9.91
CA ARG A 77 12.34 8.02 9.84
C ARG A 77 12.16 9.53 9.83
N TYR A 78 11.22 10.03 9.03
CA TYR A 78 11.11 11.44 8.71
C TYR A 78 10.12 12.21 9.58
N TYR A 79 9.05 11.56 10.04
CA TYR A 79 7.98 12.18 10.81
C TYR A 79 7.99 11.68 12.27
N LYS A 80 9.19 11.52 12.85
CA LYS A 80 9.32 11.10 14.26
C LYS A 80 8.68 12.11 15.22
N ASN A 81 8.79 13.39 14.90
CA ASN A 81 8.09 14.47 15.58
C ASN A 81 7.34 15.25 14.49
N GLU A 82 6.01 15.19 14.50
CA GLU A 82 5.19 15.82 13.47
C GLU A 82 4.09 16.70 14.05
N LEU A 83 3.86 17.83 13.39
CA LEU A 83 2.63 18.62 13.53
C LEU A 83 1.65 18.16 12.47
N ILE A 84 0.41 17.91 12.88
CA ILE A 84 -0.67 17.48 12.00
C ILE A 84 -1.73 18.58 12.01
N PHE A 85 -2.02 19.13 10.84
CA PHE A 85 -3.11 20.06 10.65
C PHE A 85 -4.19 19.39 9.81
N GLU A 86 -5.41 19.46 10.31
CA GLU A 86 -6.59 18.95 9.63
C GLU A 86 -7.38 20.10 9.01
N ASN A 87 -8.13 19.80 7.95
CA ASN A 87 -9.02 20.75 7.29
C ASN A 87 -8.31 22.04 6.82
N ILE A 88 -7.07 21.92 6.35
CA ILE A 88 -6.34 23.07 5.82
C ILE A 88 -6.97 23.57 4.51
N ASP A 89 -6.98 24.88 4.31
CA ASP A 89 -7.55 25.47 3.09
C ASP A 89 -6.72 25.06 1.85
N TYR A 90 -7.42 24.64 0.79
CA TYR A 90 -6.80 24.14 -0.44
C TYR A 90 -5.96 25.22 -1.16
N ARG A 91 -6.24 26.50 -0.91
CA ARG A 91 -5.55 27.63 -1.53
C ARG A 91 -4.10 27.77 -1.06
N PHE A 92 -3.73 27.15 0.06
CA PHE A 92 -2.34 27.16 0.53
C PHE A 92 -1.48 26.21 -0.28
N SER A 93 -0.59 26.76 -1.10
CA SER A 93 0.47 25.97 -1.76
C SER A 93 1.53 25.51 -0.75
N ILE A 94 2.24 24.41 -1.06
CA ILE A 94 3.36 23.93 -0.22
C ILE A 94 4.43 25.02 -0.01
N LYS A 95 4.69 25.85 -1.02
CA LYS A 95 5.65 26.97 -0.91
C LYS A 95 5.18 28.00 0.13
N GLN A 96 3.91 28.39 0.09
CA GLN A 96 3.33 29.32 1.07
C GLN A 96 3.34 28.72 2.48
N ILE A 97 2.99 27.44 2.62
CA ILE A 97 3.02 26.73 3.90
C ILE A 97 4.43 26.79 4.51
N LYS A 98 5.46 26.47 3.71
CA LYS A 98 6.87 26.55 4.16
C LYS A 98 7.28 27.96 4.56
N MET A 99 6.81 29.00 3.86
CA MET A 99 7.09 30.39 4.21
C MET A 99 6.45 30.78 5.54
N ILE A 100 5.16 30.50 5.73
CA ILE A 100 4.42 30.79 6.96
C ILE A 100 5.07 30.09 8.15
N LEU A 101 5.38 28.79 8.03
CA LEU A 101 6.06 28.05 9.12
C LEU A 101 7.45 28.62 9.44
N LYS A 102 8.14 29.20 8.45
CA LYS A 102 9.43 29.86 8.66
C LYS A 102 9.26 31.22 9.36
N GLU A 103 8.23 31.98 9.02
CA GLU A 103 7.87 33.25 9.68
C GLU A 103 7.54 33.01 11.17
N GLU A 104 6.85 31.91 11.47
CA GLU A 104 6.57 31.42 12.82
C GLU A 104 7.80 30.80 13.53
N LYS A 105 8.98 30.84 12.90
CA LYS A 105 10.25 30.33 13.42
C LYS A 105 10.23 28.83 13.75
N ILE A 106 9.44 28.04 13.03
CA ILE A 106 9.34 26.60 13.25
C ILE A 106 10.43 25.87 12.45
N PRO A 107 11.30 25.08 13.10
CA PRO A 107 12.39 24.39 12.43
C PRO A 107 11.87 23.15 11.69
N ILE A 108 11.36 23.38 10.48
CA ILE A 108 10.80 22.36 9.61
C ILE A 108 11.89 21.49 8.96
N TYR A 109 11.59 20.21 8.76
CA TYR A 109 12.42 19.26 8.03
C TYR A 109 11.75 18.88 6.70
N ILE A 110 10.52 18.39 6.77
CA ILE A 110 9.71 17.98 5.61
C ILE A 110 8.28 18.49 5.80
N VAL A 111 7.65 18.86 4.68
CA VAL A 111 6.25 19.27 4.63
C VAL A 111 5.55 18.52 3.51
N ASN A 112 4.49 17.79 3.84
CA ASN A 112 3.63 17.10 2.87
C ASN A 112 2.17 17.41 3.14
N THR A 113 1.36 17.42 2.08
CA THR A 113 -0.10 17.46 2.20
C THR A 113 -0.72 16.25 1.55
N THR A 114 -1.82 15.77 2.11
CA THR A 114 -2.64 14.70 1.53
C THR A 114 -4.09 15.11 1.52
N THR A 115 -4.82 14.68 0.50
CA THR A 115 -6.28 14.81 0.48
C THR A 115 -6.87 13.47 0.93
N THR A 116 -7.79 13.51 1.87
CA THR A 116 -8.53 12.34 2.33
C THR A 116 -9.67 12.02 1.37
N THR A 117 -10.30 10.86 1.56
CA THR A 117 -11.51 10.45 0.83
C THR A 117 -12.68 11.40 1.01
N GLU A 118 -12.76 12.07 2.16
CA GLU A 118 -13.79 13.08 2.48
C GLU A 118 -13.49 14.45 1.87
N ASN A 119 -12.54 14.52 0.94
CA ASN A 119 -12.04 15.76 0.33
C ASN A 119 -11.51 16.78 1.36
N THR A 120 -11.13 16.31 2.56
CA THR A 120 -10.45 17.12 3.56
C THR A 120 -8.95 17.06 3.35
N ARG A 121 -8.28 18.20 3.45
CA ARG A 121 -6.84 18.27 3.25
C ARG A 121 -6.12 18.24 4.59
N LYS A 122 -5.17 17.31 4.72
CA LYS A 122 -4.28 17.20 5.88
C LYS A 122 -2.88 17.68 5.51
N LEU A 123 -2.23 18.33 6.46
CA LEU A 123 -0.85 18.80 6.36
C LEU A 123 -0.03 18.11 7.45
N PHE A 124 1.08 17.51 7.02
CA PHE A 124 2.06 16.88 7.88
C PHE A 124 3.36 17.67 7.81
N VAL A 125 3.82 18.13 8.97
CA VAL A 125 5.06 18.90 9.11
C VAL A 125 5.98 18.16 10.05
N ALA A 126 7.07 17.62 9.52
CA ALA A 126 8.13 17.06 10.35
C ALA A 126 8.96 18.20 10.97
N VAL A 127 9.10 18.19 12.30
CA VAL A 127 9.87 19.20 13.05
C VAL A 127 11.15 18.61 13.64
N ARG A 128 12.22 19.40 13.64
CA ARG A 128 13.53 18.95 14.15
C ARG A 128 13.58 18.82 15.68
N ASN A 129 12.90 19.72 16.39
CA ASN A 129 12.96 19.79 17.85
C ASN A 129 11.72 19.18 18.49
N ALA A 130 11.86 17.98 19.06
CA ALA A 130 10.77 17.27 19.75
C ALA A 130 10.31 17.98 21.03
N LYS A 131 11.22 18.68 21.74
CA LYS A 131 10.92 19.24 23.07
C LYS A 131 9.90 20.37 23.02
N LEU A 132 9.82 21.07 21.89
CA LEU A 132 8.94 22.23 21.69
C LEU A 132 7.69 21.88 20.87
N LEU A 133 7.39 20.59 20.64
CA LEU A 133 6.29 20.17 19.78
C LEU A 133 4.96 20.77 20.23
N LYS A 134 4.62 20.66 21.52
CA LYS A 134 3.38 21.23 22.09
C LYS A 134 3.29 22.74 21.92
N THR A 135 4.41 23.45 22.10
CA THR A 135 4.47 24.90 21.91
C THR A 135 4.21 25.26 20.46
N TYR A 136 4.80 24.52 19.52
CA TYR A 136 4.54 24.72 18.09
C TYR A 136 3.09 24.41 17.72
N GLU A 137 2.48 23.35 18.28
CA GLU A 137 1.06 23.03 18.07
C GLU A 137 0.15 24.21 18.49
N GLN A 138 0.38 24.75 19.68
CA GLN A 138 -0.37 25.91 20.18
C GLN A 138 -0.17 27.15 19.32
N GLN A 139 1.09 27.47 19.00
CA GLN A 139 1.44 28.63 18.19
C GLN A 139 0.79 28.56 16.79
N THR A 140 0.68 27.37 16.21
CA THR A 140 0.22 27.19 14.83
C THR A 140 -1.25 26.85 14.68
N GLN A 141 -1.99 26.70 15.78
CA GLN A 141 -3.38 26.20 15.75
C GLN A 141 -4.32 26.99 14.83
N HIS A 142 -4.08 28.29 14.68
CA HIS A 142 -4.92 29.19 13.88
C HIS A 142 -4.51 29.26 12.39
N LEU A 143 -3.35 28.69 12.05
CA LEU A 143 -2.77 28.77 10.71
C LEU A 143 -3.49 27.85 9.73
N PHE A 144 -3.27 28.12 8.44
CA PHE A 144 -3.80 27.38 7.30
C PHE A 144 -5.34 27.24 7.23
N THR A 145 -6.06 27.99 8.06
CA THR A 145 -7.52 28.09 7.99
C THR A 145 -7.97 29.05 6.90
N LYS A 146 -9.25 28.97 6.52
CA LYS A 146 -9.88 29.95 5.62
C LYS A 146 -9.74 31.38 6.16
N ILE A 147 -9.93 31.57 7.47
CA ILE A 147 -9.81 32.88 8.14
C ILE A 147 -8.39 33.42 7.97
N HIS A 148 -7.40 32.58 8.26
CA HIS A 148 -5.99 32.95 8.09
C HIS A 148 -5.66 33.32 6.64
N TYR A 149 -6.21 32.61 5.65
CA TYR A 149 -6.02 32.94 4.24
C TYR A 149 -6.55 34.33 3.88
N GLU A 150 -7.77 34.66 4.31
CA GLU A 150 -8.36 35.97 4.01
C GLU A 150 -7.61 37.10 4.72
N GLN A 151 -7.10 36.89 5.95
CA GLN A 151 -6.23 37.83 6.65
C GLN A 151 -4.93 38.10 5.87
N LEU A 152 -4.23 37.04 5.42
CA LEU A 152 -3.03 37.19 4.59
C LEU A 152 -3.31 37.93 3.29
N LYS A 153 -4.47 37.69 2.67
CA LYS A 153 -4.88 38.36 1.44
C LYS A 153 -5.15 39.85 1.67
N ALA A 154 -5.82 40.20 2.77
CA ALA A 154 -6.08 41.58 3.16
C ALA A 154 -4.77 42.34 3.42
N ASN A 155 -3.85 41.76 4.20
CA ASN A 155 -2.54 42.36 4.49
C ASN A 155 -1.73 42.61 3.22
N ARG A 156 -1.77 41.70 2.25
CA ARG A 156 -1.12 41.89 0.93
C ARG A 156 -1.75 42.97 0.06
N ARG A 157 -3.01 43.34 0.30
CA ARG A 157 -3.64 44.48 -0.40
C ARG A 157 -3.15 45.77 0.22
N LEU A 158 -3.24 45.88 1.55
CA LEU A 158 -2.76 47.04 2.30
C LEU A 158 -1.28 47.36 2.00
N LEU A 159 -0.42 46.35 1.96
CA LEU A 159 1.00 46.54 1.62
C LEU A 159 1.24 47.03 0.19
N ARG A 160 0.37 46.68 -0.76
CA ARG A 160 0.46 47.18 -2.15
C ARG A 160 -0.04 48.61 -2.24
N ASP A 161 -1.14 48.91 -1.56
CA ASP A 161 -1.73 50.24 -1.55
C ASP A 161 -0.82 51.25 -0.84
N ALA A 162 0.00 50.81 0.13
CA ALA A 162 1.00 51.65 0.81
C ALA A 162 2.27 51.92 -0.01
N GLN A 163 2.46 51.23 -1.15
CA GLN A 163 3.62 51.38 -2.05
C GLN A 163 3.31 52.25 -3.28
N HIS A 164 2.05 52.69 -3.43
CA HIS A 164 1.55 53.55 -4.49
C HIS A 164 1.10 54.89 -3.92
#